data_AF-A0AAU7NVS5-F1
#
_entry.id   AF-A0AAU7NVS5-F1
#
_cell.length_a   1.000
_cell.length_b   1.000
_cell.length_c   1.000
_cell.angle_alpha   90.00
_cell.angle_beta   90.00
_cell.angle_gamma   90.00
#
_symmetry.space_group_name_H-M   'P 1'
#
loop_
_entity.id
_entity.type
_entity.pdbx_description
1 polymer ?
#
loop_
_entity_poly.entity_id
_entity_poly.type
_entity_poly.pdbx_seq_one_letter_code
_entity_poly.pdbx_strand_id
1 'polypeptide(L)'
;MIEIALGFSLTILLLIVSLFFIKNKGEVSWFFLYMLAFFFLGVVFKPIIHYVFSYDWIEPTGGFDFSLTDWSRYWLYSSMIIAGLLLGRLFGIPFKGNKDNKFIITRLMPIHVWVVLVFFLSIPYVLNFKFNFFVTGVPSKIDLPFYLNAHIAYLIKFGIPLILVALFSYDVLSRRMVRTNLLILIFFFSLLASVSTASRIFVVLVWLPILVSIFYLHKSHFLKINLNIFYFSFFGLVLSLIFVSLYRIELYSINASTISGVYIGYFRESLSLFINRWIGAEALMVSIGESLASIDIFFKLLLEDASLGVNSFYQVSSNSKYVADEDFVFLTLPGYYGIVGMSGTYYIIFLSVILLSLIGFVIERILSNLFCNPILSSFVSFNIANAFSQVSFAYLTFVFLAYICISIFLLYVFLMILRRI
;
A
#
# COMPACT_ATOMS: atom_id res chain seq x y z
N MET A 1 -9.34 -18.86 26.59
CA MET A 1 -9.83 -18.39 25.28
C MET A 1 -10.75 -17.19 25.39
N ILE A 2 -11.86 -17.27 26.16
CA ILE A 2 -12.82 -16.16 26.31
C ILE A 2 -12.12 -14.87 26.73
N GLU A 3 -11.23 -14.92 27.72
CA GLU A 3 -10.45 -13.76 28.18
C GLU A 3 -9.59 -13.13 27.07
N ILE A 4 -8.94 -13.95 26.24
CA ILE A 4 -8.11 -13.48 25.11
C ILE A 4 -8.98 -12.85 24.04
N ALA A 5 -10.12 -13.47 23.71
CA ALA A 5 -11.07 -12.93 22.73
C ALA A 5 -11.69 -11.61 23.20
N LEU A 6 -12.00 -11.51 24.50
CA LEU A 6 -12.46 -10.26 25.13
C LEU A 6 -11.37 -9.20 25.11
N GLY A 7 -10.13 -9.55 25.46
CA GLY A 7 -8.97 -8.66 25.38
C GLY A 7 -8.76 -8.12 23.96
N PHE A 8 -8.81 -9.00 22.96
CA PHE A 8 -8.71 -8.61 21.56
C PHE A 8 -9.86 -7.69 21.13
N SER A 9 -11.11 -8.04 21.48
CA SER A 9 -12.29 -7.22 21.19
C SER A 9 -12.18 -5.81 21.81
N LEU A 10 -11.67 -5.72 23.04
CA LEU A 10 -11.40 -4.46 23.71
C LEU A 10 -10.31 -3.66 22.98
N THR A 11 -9.23 -4.30 22.52
CA THR A 11 -8.19 -3.60 21.74
C THR A 11 -8.72 -3.09 20.39
N ILE A 12 -9.57 -3.85 19.70
CA ILE A 12 -10.27 -3.37 18.50
C ILE A 12 -11.16 -2.17 18.82
N LEU A 13 -11.92 -2.23 19.92
CA LEU A 13 -12.75 -1.12 20.34
C LEU A 13 -11.90 0.14 20.57
N LEU A 14 -10.79 0.02 21.31
CA LEU A 14 -9.85 1.13 21.53
C LEU A 14 -9.27 1.66 20.20
N LEU A 15 -9.00 0.78 19.26
CA LEU A 15 -8.51 1.13 17.93
C LEU A 15 -9.55 1.92 17.13
N ILE A 16 -10.81 1.48 17.12
CA ILE A 16 -11.94 2.19 16.50
C ILE A 16 -12.17 3.54 17.20
N VAL A 17 -12.16 3.58 18.53
CA VAL A 17 -12.27 4.81 19.30
C VAL A 17 -11.13 5.77 18.93
N SER A 18 -9.91 5.27 18.76
CA SER A 18 -8.79 6.08 18.30
C SER A 18 -9.06 6.70 16.92
N LEU A 19 -9.80 6.04 16.02
CA LEU A 19 -10.19 6.62 14.73
C LEU A 19 -11.06 7.88 14.91
N PHE A 20 -11.98 7.88 15.87
CA PHE A 20 -12.78 9.06 16.18
C PHE A 20 -11.94 10.20 16.77
N PHE A 21 -10.91 9.85 17.54
CA PHE A 21 -9.93 10.81 18.05
C PHE A 21 -8.80 11.13 17.06
N ILE A 22 -8.90 10.73 15.77
CA ILE A 22 -7.93 11.09 14.72
C ILE A 22 -7.73 12.59 14.66
N LYS A 23 -8.77 13.38 14.97
CA LYS A 23 -8.71 14.83 14.98
C LYS A 23 -8.00 15.36 16.24
N ASN A 24 -6.72 15.04 16.39
CA ASN A 24 -5.93 15.62 17.47
C ASN A 24 -5.60 17.06 17.10
N LYS A 25 -6.23 18.04 17.77
CA LYS A 25 -6.00 19.49 17.56
C LYS A 25 -6.09 19.93 16.08
N GLY A 26 -6.89 19.22 15.28
CA GLY A 26 -7.26 19.58 13.92
C GLY A 26 -6.47 18.95 12.77
N GLU A 27 -5.55 18.02 12.98
CA GLU A 27 -4.82 17.33 11.89
C GLU A 27 -5.06 15.82 11.93
N VAL A 28 -5.25 15.20 10.76
CA VAL A 28 -5.34 13.75 10.59
C VAL A 28 -3.93 13.20 10.43
N SER A 29 -3.59 12.15 11.19
CA SER A 29 -2.41 11.36 10.82
C SER A 29 -2.74 10.36 9.73
N TRP A 30 -2.20 10.59 8.55
CA TRP A 30 -2.47 9.79 7.37
C TRP A 30 -1.81 8.41 7.44
N PHE A 31 -0.56 8.35 7.91
CA PHE A 31 0.17 7.09 8.03
C PHE A 31 -0.54 6.15 9.00
N PHE A 32 -0.91 6.64 10.18
CA PHE A 32 -1.65 5.84 11.15
C PHE A 32 -2.98 5.37 10.59
N LEU A 33 -3.74 6.24 9.91
CA LEU A 33 -5.02 5.88 9.28
C LEU A 33 -4.86 4.73 8.30
N TYR A 34 -3.86 4.79 7.41
CA TYR A 34 -3.68 3.75 6.38
C TYR A 34 -3.06 2.47 6.92
N MET A 35 -2.09 2.54 7.83
CA MET A 35 -1.57 1.36 8.52
C MET A 35 -2.69 0.61 9.26
N LEU A 36 -3.57 1.37 9.92
CA LEU A 36 -4.74 0.81 10.58
C LEU A 36 -5.71 0.18 9.58
N ALA A 37 -6.01 0.86 8.47
CA ALA A 37 -6.87 0.29 7.43
C ALA A 37 -6.32 -1.04 6.88
N PHE A 38 -5.02 -1.10 6.56
CA PHE A 38 -4.40 -2.34 6.08
C PHE A 38 -4.34 -3.43 7.17
N PHE A 39 -4.04 -3.07 8.42
CA PHE A 39 -4.10 -4.02 9.53
C PHE A 39 -5.51 -4.58 9.70
N PHE A 40 -6.52 -3.73 9.71
CA PHE A 40 -7.91 -4.16 9.85
C PHE A 40 -8.31 -5.10 8.71
N LEU A 41 -8.04 -4.71 7.47
CA LEU A 41 -8.39 -5.52 6.30
C LEU A 41 -7.63 -6.84 6.24
N GLY A 42 -6.34 -6.84 6.58
CA GLY A 42 -5.48 -8.01 6.50
C GLY A 42 -5.59 -8.96 7.68
N VAL A 43 -5.70 -8.46 8.92
CA VAL A 43 -5.61 -9.25 10.16
C VAL A 43 -6.97 -9.47 10.82
N VAL A 44 -7.90 -8.51 10.73
CA VAL A 44 -9.20 -8.61 11.44
C VAL A 44 -10.31 -9.09 10.50
N PHE A 45 -10.42 -8.46 9.34
CA PHE A 45 -11.52 -8.70 8.40
C PHE A 45 -11.46 -10.11 7.80
N LYS A 46 -10.27 -10.59 7.41
CA LYS A 46 -10.11 -11.92 6.80
C LYS A 46 -10.62 -13.06 7.70
N PRO A 47 -10.20 -13.18 8.98
CA PRO A 47 -10.78 -14.18 9.87
C PRO A 47 -12.30 -14.07 10.02
N ILE A 48 -12.85 -12.85 10.10
CA ILE A 48 -14.31 -12.67 10.16
C ILE A 48 -14.98 -13.27 8.92
N ILE A 49 -14.45 -12.98 7.73
CA ILE A 49 -14.98 -13.55 6.49
C ILE A 49 -14.84 -15.08 6.45
N HIS A 50 -13.70 -15.61 6.89
CA HIS A 50 -13.50 -17.05 7.03
C HIS A 50 -14.56 -17.70 7.95
N TYR A 51 -14.79 -17.15 9.14
CA TYR A 51 -15.75 -17.71 10.09
C TYR A 51 -17.22 -17.54 9.66
N VAL A 52 -17.58 -16.39 9.09
CA VAL A 52 -18.98 -16.09 8.72
C VAL A 52 -19.38 -16.80 7.43
N PHE A 53 -18.47 -16.87 6.45
CA PHE A 53 -18.79 -17.37 5.10
C PHE A 53 -18.09 -18.69 4.76
N SER A 54 -17.34 -19.28 5.68
CA SER A 54 -16.49 -20.46 5.42
C SER A 54 -15.54 -20.23 4.24
N TYR A 55 -14.96 -19.03 4.18
CA TYR A 55 -14.08 -18.62 3.09
C TYR A 55 -12.72 -19.31 3.19
N ASP A 56 -12.30 -20.04 2.16
CA ASP A 56 -11.02 -20.75 2.16
C ASP A 56 -9.81 -19.80 2.16
N TRP A 57 -8.77 -20.14 2.92
CA TRP A 57 -7.48 -19.46 2.87
C TRP A 57 -6.78 -19.78 1.54
N ILE A 58 -6.67 -18.78 0.67
CA ILE A 58 -6.03 -18.95 -0.64
C ILE A 58 -4.50 -18.93 -0.49
N GLU A 59 -4.00 -17.97 0.27
CA GLU A 59 -2.58 -17.92 0.64
C GLU A 59 -2.30 -18.96 1.73
N PRO A 60 -1.11 -19.57 1.70
CA PRO A 60 -0.84 -20.70 2.57
C PRO A 60 -0.57 -20.24 4.01
N THR A 61 -1.03 -21.04 4.97
CA THR A 61 -0.97 -20.73 6.41
C THR A 61 0.18 -21.43 7.13
N GLY A 62 1.11 -22.05 6.40
CA GLY A 62 2.27 -22.74 6.95
C GLY A 62 1.88 -23.90 7.86
N GLY A 63 2.48 -23.97 9.05
CA GLY A 63 2.22 -24.99 10.07
C GLY A 63 1.03 -24.70 11.00
N PHE A 64 0.22 -23.67 10.73
CA PHE A 64 -0.92 -23.30 11.59
C PHE A 64 -1.98 -24.40 11.59
N ASP A 65 -2.26 -24.98 12.76
CA ASP A 65 -3.08 -26.19 12.87
C ASP A 65 -4.58 -25.92 13.07
N PHE A 66 -4.97 -24.65 13.11
CA PHE A 66 -6.33 -24.17 13.41
C PHE A 66 -6.87 -24.63 14.78
N SER A 67 -5.99 -25.08 15.68
CA SER A 67 -6.36 -25.42 17.04
C SER A 67 -6.76 -24.17 17.84
N LEU A 68 -7.46 -24.42 18.94
CA LEU A 68 -7.82 -23.40 19.91
C LEU A 68 -6.60 -22.65 20.47
N THR A 69 -5.45 -23.33 20.55
CA THR A 69 -4.17 -22.77 21.02
C THR A 69 -3.61 -21.78 20.01
N ASP A 70 -3.56 -22.17 18.73
CA ASP A 70 -3.03 -21.36 17.65
C ASP A 70 -3.88 -20.10 17.42
N TRP A 71 -5.21 -20.21 17.48
CA TRP A 71 -6.09 -19.05 17.47
C TRP A 71 -5.91 -18.14 18.68
N SER A 72 -5.67 -18.70 19.87
CA SER A 72 -5.38 -17.90 21.06
C SER A 72 -4.10 -17.08 20.90
N ARG A 73 -3.04 -17.68 20.30
CA ARG A 73 -1.80 -16.97 19.96
C ARG A 73 -2.04 -15.90 18.90
N TYR A 74 -2.85 -16.19 17.87
CA TYR A 74 -3.21 -15.26 16.81
C TYR A 74 -3.83 -13.98 17.34
N TRP A 75 -4.82 -14.11 18.23
CA TRP A 75 -5.47 -12.95 18.85
C TRP A 75 -4.53 -12.18 19.78
N LEU A 76 -3.61 -12.87 20.44
CA LEU A 76 -2.61 -12.23 21.28
C LEU A 76 -1.58 -11.44 20.45
N TYR A 77 -1.06 -12.02 19.35
CA TYR A 77 -0.17 -11.33 18.40
C TYR A 77 -0.86 -10.09 17.83
N SER A 78 -2.10 -10.25 17.39
CA SER A 78 -2.92 -9.15 16.87
C SER A 78 -3.14 -8.06 17.92
N SER A 79 -3.40 -8.42 19.18
CA SER A 79 -3.55 -7.47 20.29
C SER A 79 -2.25 -6.68 20.57
N MET A 80 -1.09 -7.34 20.48
CA MET A 80 0.21 -6.67 20.63
C MET A 80 0.48 -5.67 19.50
N ILE A 81 0.11 -6.01 18.27
CA ILE A 81 0.19 -5.09 17.13
C ILE A 81 -0.72 -3.87 17.36
N ILE A 82 -1.97 -4.09 17.77
CA ILE A 82 -2.92 -3.00 18.05
C ILE A 82 -2.40 -2.10 19.17
N ALA A 83 -1.91 -2.68 20.27
CA ALA A 83 -1.33 -1.94 21.38
C ALA A 83 -0.10 -1.13 20.93
N GLY A 84 0.76 -1.71 20.09
CA GLY A 84 1.92 -1.03 19.52
C GLY A 84 1.54 0.14 18.60
N LEU A 85 0.52 -0.03 17.75
CA LEU A 85 -0.01 1.04 16.90
C LEU A 85 -0.58 2.19 17.75
N LEU A 86 -1.36 1.86 18.79
CA LEU A 86 -1.95 2.84 19.70
C LEU A 86 -0.88 3.61 20.47
N LEU A 87 0.10 2.92 21.05
CA LEU A 87 1.16 3.56 21.82
C LEU A 87 2.10 4.36 20.91
N GLY A 88 2.45 3.82 19.74
CA GLY A 88 3.18 4.55 18.70
C GLY A 88 2.46 5.84 18.33
N ARG A 89 1.14 5.81 18.18
CA ARG A 89 0.33 7.01 17.96
C ARG A 89 0.37 7.99 19.10
N LEU A 90 0.31 7.54 20.36
CA LEU A 90 0.45 8.42 21.52
C LEU A 90 1.81 9.13 21.50
N PHE A 91 2.89 8.40 21.19
CA PHE A 91 4.22 8.98 21.00
C PHE A 91 4.36 9.84 19.74
N GLY A 92 3.50 9.65 18.74
CA GLY A 92 3.39 10.47 17.54
C GLY A 92 2.75 11.85 17.78
N ILE A 93 2.01 12.04 18.87
CA ILE A 93 1.29 13.30 19.17
C ILE A 93 2.18 14.56 19.17
N PRO A 94 3.41 14.53 19.73
CA PRO A 94 4.32 15.67 19.70
C PRO A 94 4.81 16.06 18.30
N PHE A 95 4.72 15.16 17.30
CA PHE A 95 5.17 15.39 15.92
C PHE A 95 4.21 16.26 15.11
N LYS A 96 3.78 17.40 15.65
CA LYS A 96 2.82 18.31 15.01
C LYS A 96 3.40 19.14 13.89
N GLY A 97 2.79 19.09 12.69
CA GLY A 97 3.02 20.00 11.56
C GLY A 97 3.22 21.47 11.95
N ASN A 98 4.17 22.18 11.33
CA ASN A 98 4.16 23.64 11.40
C ASN A 98 3.10 24.14 10.40
N LYS A 99 2.05 24.82 10.89
CA LYS A 99 0.95 25.33 10.04
C LYS A 99 1.28 26.66 9.36
N ASP A 100 2.36 27.31 9.77
CA ASP A 100 2.63 28.70 9.38
C ASP A 100 3.31 28.80 8.01
N ASN A 101 3.92 27.71 7.53
CA ASN A 101 4.59 27.65 6.23
C ASN A 101 3.62 27.30 5.08
N LYS A 102 2.66 28.18 4.78
CA LYS A 102 1.82 27.97 3.59
C LYS A 102 2.66 28.14 2.33
N PHE A 103 3.08 27.03 1.74
CA PHE A 103 3.59 27.00 0.38
C PHE A 103 2.42 27.24 -0.58
N ILE A 104 2.24 28.50 -1.03
CA ILE A 104 1.14 28.87 -1.93
C ILE A 104 1.71 29.02 -3.34
N ILE A 105 1.40 28.08 -4.22
CA ILE A 105 1.53 28.29 -5.67
C ILE A 105 0.27 29.03 -6.10
N THR A 106 0.37 30.32 -6.39
CA THR A 106 -0.78 31.19 -6.62
C THR A 106 -1.46 31.00 -7.98
N ARG A 107 -0.80 30.32 -8.93
CA ARG A 107 -1.30 30.22 -10.30
C ARG A 107 -2.13 28.96 -10.52
N LEU A 108 -3.44 29.15 -10.63
CA LEU A 108 -4.38 28.10 -11.05
C LEU A 108 -4.03 27.61 -12.46
N MET A 109 -3.85 26.29 -12.61
CA MET A 109 -3.56 25.71 -13.91
C MET A 109 -4.87 25.53 -14.70
N PRO A 110 -4.99 26.03 -15.94
CA PRO A 110 -6.15 25.77 -16.77
C PRO A 110 -6.16 24.31 -17.24
N ILE A 111 -7.33 23.79 -17.62
CA ILE A 111 -7.51 22.36 -17.91
C ILE A 111 -6.64 21.86 -19.09
N HIS A 112 -6.36 22.70 -20.09
CA HIS A 112 -5.49 22.31 -21.20
C HIS A 112 -4.05 22.06 -20.76
N VAL A 113 -3.53 22.82 -19.79
CA VAL A 113 -2.19 22.57 -19.22
C VAL A 113 -2.19 21.23 -18.47
N TRP A 114 -3.28 20.92 -17.76
CA TRP A 114 -3.45 19.62 -17.11
C TRP A 114 -3.46 18.46 -18.10
N VAL A 115 -4.16 18.59 -19.22
CA VAL A 115 -4.19 17.57 -20.28
C VAL A 115 -2.78 17.36 -20.86
N VAL A 116 -2.06 18.44 -21.16
CA VAL A 116 -0.68 18.39 -21.66
C VAL A 116 0.25 17.73 -20.64
N LEU A 117 0.16 18.12 -19.36
CA LEU A 117 0.95 17.56 -18.29
C LEU A 117 0.71 16.05 -18.14
N VAL A 118 -0.55 15.63 -18.05
CA VAL A 118 -0.91 14.21 -17.90
C VAL A 118 -0.50 13.42 -19.12
N PHE A 119 -0.61 13.99 -20.33
CA PHE A 119 -0.09 13.37 -21.55
C PHE A 119 1.42 13.10 -21.45
N PHE A 120 2.22 14.09 -21.07
CA PHE A 120 3.68 13.92 -20.91
C PHE A 120 4.04 12.92 -19.80
N LEU A 121 3.37 13.00 -18.65
CA LEU A 121 3.58 12.05 -17.55
C LEU A 121 3.11 10.63 -17.89
N SER A 122 2.27 10.47 -18.93
CA SER A 122 1.81 9.17 -19.41
C SER A 122 2.82 8.47 -20.33
N ILE A 123 3.75 9.21 -20.94
CA ILE A 123 4.73 8.66 -21.90
C ILE A 123 5.53 7.50 -21.28
N PRO A 124 6.10 7.60 -20.06
CA PRO A 124 6.83 6.49 -19.44
C PRO A 124 5.99 5.23 -19.25
N TYR A 125 4.67 5.34 -19.05
CA TYR A 125 3.78 4.17 -18.93
C TYR A 125 3.51 3.53 -20.29
N VAL A 126 3.41 4.31 -21.36
CA VAL A 126 3.31 3.76 -22.72
C VAL A 126 4.61 3.03 -23.09
N LEU A 127 5.76 3.63 -22.78
CA LEU A 127 7.06 3.00 -22.97
C LEU A 127 7.19 1.73 -22.12
N ASN A 128 6.75 1.77 -20.86
CA ASN A 128 6.76 0.60 -19.98
C ASN A 128 5.86 -0.53 -20.48
N PHE A 129 4.69 -0.22 -21.04
CA PHE A 129 3.80 -1.22 -21.63
C PHE A 129 4.45 -1.91 -22.84
N LYS A 130 5.28 -1.19 -23.61
CA LYS A 130 6.00 -1.73 -24.76
C LYS A 130 7.25 -2.53 -24.36
N PHE A 131 8.03 -2.02 -23.40
CA PHE A 131 9.37 -2.52 -23.08
C PHE A 131 9.44 -3.33 -21.78
N ASN A 132 8.35 -3.40 -21.01
CA ASN A 132 8.27 -4.07 -19.72
C ASN A 132 9.44 -3.72 -18.78
N PHE A 133 9.68 -2.42 -18.53
CA PHE A 133 10.67 -2.01 -17.54
C PHE A 133 10.28 -2.46 -16.13
N PHE A 134 8.98 -2.42 -15.83
CA PHE A 134 8.38 -2.87 -14.60
C PHE A 134 6.96 -3.40 -14.85
N VAL A 135 6.82 -4.71 -14.73
CA VAL A 135 5.54 -5.41 -14.76
C VAL A 135 5.47 -6.30 -13.52
N THR A 136 4.35 -6.25 -12.80
CA THR A 136 4.25 -6.97 -11.52
C THR A 136 4.27 -8.48 -11.74
N GLY A 137 5.31 -9.14 -11.24
CA GLY A 137 5.48 -10.60 -11.32
C GLY A 137 6.18 -11.09 -12.58
N VAL A 138 6.66 -10.19 -13.44
CA VAL A 138 7.39 -10.52 -14.68
C VAL A 138 8.75 -9.83 -14.63
N PRO A 139 9.85 -10.52 -14.97
CA PRO A 139 11.17 -9.89 -15.07
C PRO A 139 11.18 -8.83 -16.18
N SER A 140 12.11 -7.89 -16.07
CA SER A 140 12.27 -6.86 -17.10
C SER A 140 12.73 -7.48 -18.41
N LYS A 141 12.12 -7.11 -19.54
CA LYS A 141 12.56 -7.58 -20.87
C LYS A 141 13.91 -7.01 -21.31
N ILE A 142 14.30 -5.87 -20.73
CA ILE A 142 15.52 -5.15 -21.07
C ILE A 142 16.29 -4.90 -19.80
N ASP A 143 17.52 -5.40 -19.73
CA ASP A 143 18.45 -5.09 -18.66
C ASP A 143 19.20 -3.81 -18.99
N LEU A 144 18.85 -2.73 -18.30
CA LEU A 144 19.54 -1.46 -18.46
C LEU A 144 20.83 -1.46 -17.63
N PRO A 145 21.90 -0.80 -18.14
CA PRO A 145 23.16 -0.71 -17.42
C PRO A 145 22.99 0.04 -16.08
N PHE A 146 23.92 -0.17 -15.16
CA PHE A 146 23.96 0.51 -13.85
C PHE A 146 22.69 0.31 -13.00
N TYR A 147 22.00 -0.81 -13.14
CA TYR A 147 20.78 -1.13 -12.40
C TYR A 147 19.65 -0.09 -12.59
N LEU A 148 19.62 0.58 -13.75
CA LEU A 148 18.61 1.59 -14.07
C LEU A 148 17.18 1.04 -14.05
N ASN A 149 16.99 -0.27 -14.19
CA ASN A 149 15.67 -0.92 -14.08
C ASN A 149 15.02 -0.63 -12.72
N ALA A 150 15.76 -0.68 -11.61
CA ALA A 150 15.23 -0.39 -10.29
C ALA A 150 14.79 1.07 -10.15
N HIS A 151 15.58 2.00 -10.70
CA HIS A 151 15.27 3.42 -10.72
C HIS A 151 14.02 3.72 -11.55
N ILE A 152 13.90 3.13 -12.74
CA ILE A 152 12.73 3.29 -13.61
C ILE A 152 11.49 2.66 -12.98
N ALA A 153 11.62 1.46 -12.41
CA ALA A 153 10.54 0.80 -11.68
C ALA A 153 10.02 1.69 -10.54
N TYR A 154 10.93 2.32 -9.78
CA TYR A 154 10.55 3.29 -8.75
C TYR A 154 9.84 4.53 -9.32
N LEU A 155 10.36 5.12 -10.40
CA LEU A 155 9.74 6.28 -11.05
C LEU A 155 8.33 5.96 -11.54
N ILE A 156 8.14 4.83 -12.23
CA ILE A 156 6.84 4.35 -12.70
C ILE A 156 5.90 4.08 -11.52
N LYS A 157 6.41 3.40 -10.48
CA LYS A 157 5.59 2.95 -9.36
C LYS A 157 5.15 4.11 -8.45
N PHE A 158 6.02 5.07 -8.22
CA PHE A 158 5.81 6.11 -7.19
C PHE A 158 6.26 7.51 -7.61
N GLY A 159 7.41 7.67 -8.29
CA GLY A 159 7.97 8.98 -8.61
C GLY A 159 7.07 9.85 -9.51
N ILE A 160 6.59 9.33 -10.64
CA ILE A 160 5.71 10.06 -11.56
C ILE A 160 4.35 10.36 -10.90
N PRO A 161 3.68 9.40 -10.22
CA PRO A 161 2.47 9.70 -9.46
C PRO A 161 2.69 10.76 -8.37
N LEU A 162 3.84 10.76 -7.70
CA LEU A 162 4.18 11.77 -6.69
C LEU A 162 4.19 13.17 -7.29
N ILE A 163 4.81 13.36 -8.45
CA ILE A 163 4.84 14.65 -9.16
C ILE A 163 3.42 15.09 -9.52
N LEU A 164 2.61 14.17 -10.10
CA LEU A 164 1.24 14.45 -10.47
C LEU A 164 0.40 14.88 -9.27
N VAL A 165 0.49 14.13 -8.16
CA VAL A 165 -0.25 14.40 -6.92
C VAL A 165 0.21 15.70 -6.28
N ALA A 166 1.51 16.00 -6.30
CA ALA A 166 2.04 17.25 -5.78
C ALA A 166 1.45 18.45 -6.54
N LEU A 167 1.51 18.46 -7.87
CA LEU A 167 0.93 19.53 -8.68
C LEU A 167 -0.59 19.62 -8.49
N PHE A 168 -1.26 18.47 -8.43
CA PHE A 168 -2.72 18.41 -8.31
C PHE A 168 -3.18 18.98 -6.98
N SER A 169 -2.48 18.61 -5.92
CA SER A 169 -2.81 19.04 -4.58
C SER A 169 -2.65 20.55 -4.40
N TYR A 170 -1.64 21.19 -5.01
CA TYR A 170 -1.53 22.65 -5.02
C TYR A 170 -2.67 23.33 -5.79
N ASP A 171 -3.08 22.77 -6.94
CA ASP A 171 -4.23 23.30 -7.69
C ASP A 171 -5.54 23.16 -6.89
N VAL A 172 -5.73 22.03 -6.18
CA VAL A 172 -6.88 21.82 -5.29
C VAL A 172 -6.88 22.81 -4.12
N LEU A 173 -5.76 22.97 -3.42
CA LEU A 173 -5.65 23.89 -2.28
C LEU A 173 -5.84 25.35 -2.68
N SER A 174 -5.54 25.70 -3.93
CA SER A 174 -5.74 27.04 -4.49
C SER A 174 -7.17 27.31 -4.93
N ARG A 175 -8.03 26.29 -4.97
CA ARG A 175 -9.44 26.40 -5.37
C ARG A 175 -10.38 26.23 -4.19
N ARG A 176 -11.55 26.87 -4.28
CA ARG A 176 -12.67 26.59 -3.35
C ARG A 176 -13.36 25.26 -3.63
N MET A 177 -13.28 24.77 -4.87
CA MET A 177 -13.94 23.53 -5.31
C MET A 177 -13.04 22.76 -6.27
N VAL A 178 -13.02 21.44 -6.10
CA VAL A 178 -12.31 20.52 -7.00
C VAL A 178 -13.09 20.35 -8.30
N ARG A 179 -12.41 20.47 -9.44
CA ARG A 179 -13.02 20.26 -10.76
C ARG A 179 -13.16 18.76 -11.03
N THR A 180 -14.38 18.30 -11.29
CA THR A 180 -14.67 16.91 -11.64
C THR A 180 -13.85 16.41 -12.83
N ASN A 181 -13.64 17.25 -13.85
CA ASN A 181 -12.86 16.87 -15.04
C ASN A 181 -11.39 16.57 -14.70
N LEU A 182 -10.82 17.27 -13.71
CA LEU A 182 -9.44 17.04 -13.27
C LEU A 182 -9.33 15.72 -12.48
N LEU A 183 -10.33 15.42 -11.66
CA LEU A 183 -10.48 14.14 -10.99
C LEU A 183 -10.57 12.98 -11.98
N ILE A 184 -11.40 13.13 -13.02
CA ILE A 184 -11.51 12.16 -14.11
C ILE A 184 -10.16 11.96 -14.81
N LEU A 185 -9.44 13.05 -15.11
CA LEU A 185 -8.13 12.98 -15.78
C LEU A 185 -7.08 12.21 -14.96
N ILE A 186 -7.01 12.45 -13.65
CA ILE A 186 -6.08 11.75 -12.75
C ILE A 186 -6.46 10.27 -12.60
N PHE A 187 -7.76 9.99 -12.58
CA PHE A 187 -8.24 8.61 -12.58
C PHE A 187 -7.85 7.86 -13.87
N PHE A 188 -7.99 8.48 -15.04
CA PHE A 188 -7.53 7.87 -16.29
C PHE A 188 -6.02 7.63 -16.30
N PHE A 189 -5.24 8.57 -15.77
CA PHE A 189 -3.80 8.37 -15.58
C PHE A 189 -3.49 7.15 -14.71
N SER A 190 -4.18 6.98 -13.57
CA SER A 190 -3.94 5.83 -12.70
C SER A 190 -4.39 4.51 -13.33
N LEU A 191 -5.44 4.52 -14.16
CA LEU A 191 -5.87 3.36 -14.96
C LEU A 191 -4.82 2.98 -16.01
N LEU A 192 -4.27 3.96 -16.75
CA LEU A 192 -3.20 3.71 -17.70
C LEU A 192 -1.96 3.10 -17.02
N ALA A 193 -1.57 3.67 -15.88
CA ALA A 193 -0.45 3.19 -15.09
C ALA A 193 -0.70 1.77 -14.53
N SER A 194 -1.93 1.47 -14.12
CA SER A 194 -2.38 0.15 -13.68
C SER A 194 -2.23 -0.90 -14.78
N VAL A 195 -2.71 -0.60 -15.99
CA VAL A 195 -2.56 -1.49 -17.17
C VAL A 195 -1.09 -1.67 -17.51
N SER A 196 -0.34 -0.57 -17.62
CA SER A 196 1.10 -0.57 -17.95
C SER A 196 1.93 -1.44 -17.01
N THR A 197 1.65 -1.40 -15.71
CA THR A 197 2.39 -2.17 -14.69
C THR A 197 1.80 -3.56 -14.42
N ALA A 198 0.75 -3.93 -15.15
CA ALA A 198 -0.11 -5.07 -14.87
C ALA A 198 -0.51 -5.17 -13.38
N SER A 199 -0.82 -4.04 -12.75
CA SER A 199 -1.01 -3.95 -11.30
C SER A 199 -2.36 -3.36 -10.93
N ARG A 200 -3.33 -4.25 -10.66
CA ARG A 200 -4.70 -3.90 -10.27
C ARG A 200 -4.78 -2.93 -9.08
N ILE A 201 -3.85 -3.05 -8.13
CA ILE A 201 -3.81 -2.22 -6.93
C ILE A 201 -3.32 -0.79 -7.23
N PHE A 202 -2.72 -0.55 -8.38
CA PHE A 202 -2.11 0.74 -8.71
C PHE A 202 -3.13 1.87 -8.73
N VAL A 203 -4.34 1.62 -9.26
CA VAL A 203 -5.43 2.60 -9.21
C VAL A 203 -5.73 2.97 -7.77
N VAL A 204 -5.82 2.00 -6.87
CA VAL A 204 -6.07 2.23 -5.44
C VAL A 204 -4.92 3.03 -4.80
N LEU A 205 -3.66 2.69 -5.11
CA LEU A 205 -2.46 3.35 -4.57
C LEU A 205 -2.37 4.84 -4.91
N VAL A 206 -2.88 5.25 -6.06
CA VAL A 206 -2.89 6.67 -6.48
C VAL A 206 -4.21 7.34 -6.10
N TRP A 207 -5.33 6.72 -6.45
CA TRP A 207 -6.64 7.34 -6.42
C TRP A 207 -7.24 7.45 -5.01
N LEU A 208 -7.12 6.39 -4.21
CA LEU A 208 -7.73 6.34 -2.88
C LEU A 208 -7.20 7.43 -1.94
N PRO A 209 -5.88 7.63 -1.75
CA PRO A 209 -5.40 8.69 -0.87
C PRO A 209 -5.85 10.09 -1.33
N ILE A 210 -5.91 10.33 -2.65
CA ILE A 210 -6.43 11.59 -3.20
C ILE A 210 -7.90 11.80 -2.80
N LEU A 211 -8.75 10.79 -3.00
CA LEU A 211 -10.17 10.90 -2.64
C LEU A 211 -10.38 11.12 -1.14
N VAL A 212 -9.68 10.35 -0.30
CA VAL A 212 -9.81 10.44 1.16
C VAL A 212 -9.35 11.82 1.66
N SER A 213 -8.25 12.34 1.13
CA SER A 213 -7.74 13.67 1.50
C SER A 213 -8.62 14.82 0.98
N ILE A 214 -9.22 14.71 -0.21
CA ILE A 214 -10.22 15.67 -0.69
C ILE A 214 -11.48 15.63 0.16
N PHE A 215 -11.98 14.44 0.50
CA PHE A 215 -13.12 14.28 1.41
C PHE A 215 -12.87 14.96 2.75
N TYR A 216 -11.67 14.79 3.30
CA TYR A 216 -11.26 15.45 4.53
C TYR A 216 -11.23 16.98 4.40
N LEU A 217 -10.59 17.51 3.35
CA LEU A 217 -10.47 18.96 3.11
C LEU A 217 -11.80 19.65 2.83
N HIS A 218 -12.68 19.00 2.07
CA HIS A 218 -13.88 19.60 1.52
C HIS A 218 -15.15 18.91 2.02
N LYS A 219 -15.18 18.42 3.28
CA LYS A 219 -16.27 17.58 3.82
C LYS A 219 -17.69 18.08 3.48
N SER A 220 -17.97 19.39 3.63
CA SER A 220 -19.28 19.99 3.31
C SER A 220 -19.62 19.98 1.82
N HIS A 221 -18.61 20.09 0.96
CA HIS A 221 -18.75 20.06 -0.49
C HIS A 221 -18.64 18.65 -1.06
N PHE A 222 -17.98 17.71 -0.38
CA PHE A 222 -17.85 16.34 -0.86
C PHE A 222 -19.18 15.59 -0.82
N LEU A 223 -20.05 15.88 0.15
CA LEU A 223 -21.42 15.38 0.11
C LEU A 223 -22.22 15.94 -1.09
N LYS A 224 -21.76 17.05 -1.68
CA LYS A 224 -22.26 17.60 -2.95
C LYS A 224 -21.42 17.19 -4.16
N ILE A 225 -20.23 16.61 -3.95
CA ILE A 225 -19.46 16.01 -5.03
C ILE A 225 -20.35 14.91 -5.57
N ASN A 226 -20.71 15.09 -6.83
CA ASN A 226 -21.72 14.32 -7.52
C ASN A 226 -21.49 12.82 -7.28
N LEU A 227 -22.54 12.07 -6.91
CA LEU A 227 -22.54 10.60 -6.85
C LEU A 227 -21.87 9.98 -8.09
N ASN A 228 -21.92 10.69 -9.22
CA ASN A 228 -21.19 10.37 -10.44
C ASN A 228 -19.68 10.13 -10.23
N ILE A 229 -18.97 10.85 -9.35
CA ILE A 229 -17.53 10.58 -9.11
C ILE A 229 -17.35 9.25 -8.40
N PHE A 230 -18.23 8.92 -7.45
CA PHE A 230 -18.18 7.63 -6.76
C PHE A 230 -18.48 6.49 -7.73
N TYR A 231 -19.57 6.60 -8.51
CA TYR A 231 -19.92 5.63 -9.54
C TYR A 231 -18.83 5.50 -10.60
N PHE A 232 -18.26 6.62 -11.05
CA PHE A 232 -17.15 6.63 -12.00
C PHE A 232 -15.90 5.96 -11.43
N SER A 233 -15.55 6.24 -10.18
CA SER A 233 -14.41 5.61 -9.50
C SER A 233 -14.62 4.11 -9.36
N PHE A 234 -15.82 3.69 -8.94
CA PHE A 234 -16.19 2.29 -8.80
C PHE A 234 -16.14 1.57 -10.15
N PHE A 235 -16.82 2.11 -11.16
CA PHE A 235 -16.85 1.52 -12.51
C PHE A 235 -15.46 1.49 -13.14
N GLY A 236 -14.67 2.56 -12.97
CA GLY A 236 -13.30 2.60 -13.44
C GLY A 236 -12.39 1.60 -12.75
N LEU A 237 -12.57 1.35 -11.45
CA LEU A 237 -11.84 0.28 -10.73
C LEU A 237 -12.20 -1.09 -11.32
N VAL A 238 -13.48 -1.35 -11.58
CA VAL A 238 -13.93 -2.58 -12.25
C VAL A 238 -13.30 -2.71 -13.65
N LEU A 239 -13.29 -1.63 -14.45
CA LEU A 239 -12.62 -1.63 -15.74
C LEU A 239 -11.12 -1.91 -15.62
N SER A 240 -10.44 -1.28 -14.66
CA SER A 240 -9.02 -1.56 -14.42
C SER A 240 -8.79 -3.02 -14.04
N LEU A 241 -9.69 -3.64 -13.25
CA LEU A 241 -9.59 -5.06 -12.91
C LEU A 241 -9.71 -5.91 -14.17
N ILE A 242 -10.66 -5.61 -15.05
CA ILE A 242 -10.88 -6.34 -16.30
C ILE A 242 -9.65 -6.20 -17.20
N PHE A 243 -9.23 -4.98 -17.53
CA PHE A 243 -8.12 -4.75 -18.47
C PHE A 243 -6.80 -5.33 -17.97
N VAL A 244 -6.46 -5.15 -16.69
CA VAL A 244 -5.23 -5.73 -16.14
C VAL A 244 -5.30 -7.25 -16.11
N SER A 245 -6.48 -7.83 -15.85
CA SER A 245 -6.63 -9.29 -15.84
C SER A 245 -6.50 -9.87 -17.25
N LEU A 246 -7.11 -9.23 -18.26
CA LEU A 246 -6.93 -9.61 -19.67
C LEU A 246 -5.46 -9.50 -20.11
N TYR A 247 -4.80 -8.40 -19.74
CA TYR A 247 -3.38 -8.22 -20.06
C TYR A 247 -2.49 -9.27 -19.38
N ARG A 248 -2.77 -9.61 -18.12
CA ARG A 248 -2.06 -10.69 -17.41
C ARG A 248 -2.32 -12.05 -18.04
N ILE A 249 -3.54 -12.32 -18.50
CA ILE A 249 -3.85 -13.56 -19.21
C ILE A 249 -2.97 -13.65 -20.44
N GLU A 250 -2.91 -12.63 -21.28
CA GLU A 250 -2.04 -12.63 -22.47
C GLU A 250 -0.56 -12.79 -22.11
N LEU A 251 -0.09 -12.14 -21.05
CA LEU A 251 1.29 -12.27 -20.59
C LEU A 251 1.61 -13.67 -20.05
N TYR A 252 0.66 -14.34 -19.40
CA TYR A 252 0.90 -15.61 -18.68
C TYR A 252 0.44 -16.85 -19.46
N SER A 253 -0.44 -16.70 -20.45
CA SER A 253 -1.07 -17.81 -21.17
C SER A 253 -0.30 -18.29 -22.39
N ILE A 254 0.86 -17.71 -22.70
CA ILE A 254 1.69 -18.06 -23.87
C ILE A 254 2.00 -19.58 -23.91
N ASN A 255 1.91 -20.29 -22.77
CA ASN A 255 2.15 -21.73 -22.65
C ASN A 255 0.92 -22.59 -22.30
N ALA A 256 -0.30 -22.04 -22.18
CA ALA A 256 -1.47 -22.78 -21.71
C ALA A 256 -2.43 -23.18 -22.86
N SER A 257 -2.50 -24.48 -23.17
CA SER A 257 -3.22 -25.05 -24.33
C SER A 257 -4.76 -25.04 -24.27
N THR A 258 -5.39 -24.46 -23.25
CA THR A 258 -6.86 -24.43 -23.13
C THR A 258 -7.38 -23.06 -22.67
N ILE A 259 -7.94 -22.30 -23.61
CA ILE A 259 -8.28 -20.89 -23.47
C ILE A 259 -9.57 -20.65 -22.64
N SER A 260 -10.59 -21.50 -22.72
CA SER A 260 -11.92 -21.22 -22.15
C SER A 260 -12.03 -21.40 -20.62
N GLY A 261 -11.45 -22.47 -20.06
CA GLY A 261 -11.44 -22.71 -18.61
C GLY A 261 -10.59 -21.71 -17.84
N VAL A 262 -9.57 -21.15 -18.50
CA VAL A 262 -8.63 -20.19 -17.95
C VAL A 262 -9.32 -18.86 -17.60
N TYR A 263 -10.19 -18.34 -18.46
CA TYR A 263 -10.91 -17.07 -18.19
C TYR A 263 -11.83 -17.13 -16.97
N ILE A 264 -12.57 -18.23 -16.79
CA ILE A 264 -13.48 -18.39 -15.64
C ILE A 264 -12.67 -18.49 -14.34
N GLY A 265 -11.55 -19.23 -14.38
CA GLY A 265 -10.60 -19.32 -13.26
C GLY A 265 -10.08 -17.94 -12.86
N TYR A 266 -9.55 -17.18 -13.82
CA TYR A 266 -9.04 -15.83 -13.56
C TYR A 266 -10.12 -14.85 -13.08
N PHE A 267 -11.35 -14.96 -13.56
CA PHE A 267 -12.45 -14.11 -13.08
C PHE A 267 -12.77 -14.41 -11.61
N ARG A 268 -12.89 -15.69 -11.24
CA ARG A 268 -13.10 -16.11 -9.85
C ARG A 268 -11.94 -15.67 -8.96
N GLU A 269 -10.71 -15.85 -9.42
CA GLU A 269 -9.52 -15.39 -8.70
C GLU A 269 -9.56 -13.86 -8.52
N SER A 270 -9.92 -13.11 -9.57
CA SER A 270 -10.04 -11.65 -9.52
C SER A 270 -11.07 -11.16 -8.50
N LEU A 271 -12.20 -11.85 -8.35
CA LEU A 271 -13.17 -11.55 -7.29
C LEU A 271 -12.61 -11.87 -5.90
N SER A 272 -11.90 -13.00 -5.77
CA SER A 272 -11.27 -13.41 -4.51
C SER A 272 -10.21 -12.43 -4.02
N LEU A 273 -9.53 -11.73 -4.96
CA LEU A 273 -8.49 -10.75 -4.63
C LEU A 273 -8.99 -9.59 -3.79
N PHE A 274 -10.29 -9.24 -3.81
CA PHE A 274 -10.79 -8.20 -2.91
C PHE A 274 -10.55 -8.54 -1.44
N ILE A 275 -10.60 -9.83 -1.10
CA ILE A 275 -10.31 -10.35 0.24
C ILE A 275 -8.81 -10.66 0.35
N ASN A 276 -8.27 -11.45 -0.58
CA ASN A 276 -6.92 -12.00 -0.44
C ASN A 276 -5.80 -10.98 -0.55
N ARG A 277 -6.03 -9.84 -1.20
CA ARG A 277 -4.99 -8.84 -1.44
C ARG A 277 -4.44 -8.19 -0.16
N TRP A 278 -5.22 -8.22 0.92
CA TRP A 278 -4.82 -7.62 2.20
C TRP A 278 -3.97 -8.61 3.00
N ILE A 279 -2.67 -8.41 3.01
CA ILE A 279 -1.74 -9.28 3.74
C ILE A 279 -1.87 -9.02 5.24
N GLY A 280 -1.90 -10.10 6.02
CA GLY A 280 -1.88 -10.00 7.48
C GLY A 280 -2.15 -11.33 8.16
N ALA A 281 -3.38 -11.84 8.04
CA ALA A 281 -3.83 -13.01 8.77
C ALA A 281 -3.00 -14.25 8.47
N GLU A 282 -2.85 -14.61 7.19
CA GLU A 282 -2.09 -15.78 6.77
C GLU A 282 -0.63 -15.66 7.21
N ALA A 283 -0.07 -14.45 7.16
CA ALA A 283 1.31 -14.24 7.58
C ALA A 283 1.53 -14.39 9.09
N LEU A 284 0.57 -13.97 9.90
CA LEU A 284 0.60 -14.24 11.34
C LEU A 284 0.37 -15.73 11.62
N MET A 285 -0.50 -16.41 10.88
CA MET A 285 -0.71 -17.85 10.99
C MET A 285 0.58 -18.62 10.70
N VAL A 286 1.26 -18.32 9.60
CA VAL A 286 2.57 -18.90 9.27
C VAL A 286 3.57 -18.67 10.40
N SER A 287 3.62 -17.46 10.96
CA SER A 287 4.53 -17.13 12.06
C SER A 287 4.25 -17.91 13.35
N ILE A 288 2.98 -18.23 13.62
CA ILE A 288 2.54 -18.97 14.81
C ILE A 288 2.78 -20.47 14.64
N GLY A 289 2.55 -20.99 13.43
CA GLY A 289 2.77 -22.39 13.08
C GLY A 289 4.25 -22.75 12.88
N GLU A 290 5.14 -21.75 12.79
CA GLU A 290 6.58 -21.98 12.65
C GLU A 290 7.21 -22.34 14.00
N SER A 291 7.55 -23.62 14.16
CA SER A 291 8.18 -24.16 15.37
C SER A 291 9.54 -23.53 15.68
N LEU A 292 10.24 -22.99 14.68
CA LEU A 292 11.55 -22.39 14.83
C LEU A 292 11.51 -20.88 15.13
N ALA A 293 10.32 -20.25 15.17
CA ALA A 293 10.15 -18.82 15.36
C ALA A 293 10.98 -18.31 16.56
N SER A 294 11.89 -17.39 16.28
CA SER A 294 12.91 -16.93 17.21
C SER A 294 13.49 -15.58 16.78
N ILE A 295 14.19 -14.93 17.71
CA ILE A 295 14.88 -13.66 17.46
C ILE A 295 15.89 -13.79 16.31
N ASP A 296 16.58 -14.93 16.23
CA ASP A 296 17.56 -15.20 15.16
C ASP A 296 16.88 -15.26 13.79
N ILE A 297 15.72 -15.92 13.69
CA ILE A 297 14.95 -15.96 12.45
C ILE A 297 14.42 -14.58 12.07
N PHE A 298 13.98 -13.79 13.03
CA PHE A 298 13.59 -12.41 12.78
C PHE A 298 14.72 -11.59 12.14
N PHE A 299 15.94 -11.64 12.69
CA PHE A 299 17.07 -10.94 12.09
C PHE A 299 17.49 -11.55 10.75
N LYS A 300 17.42 -12.87 10.59
CA LYS A 300 17.65 -13.54 9.31
C LYS A 300 16.70 -13.03 8.23
N LEU A 301 15.41 -12.88 8.53
CA LEU A 301 14.40 -12.34 7.61
C LEU A 301 14.62 -10.86 7.30
N LEU A 302 15.08 -10.06 8.27
CA LEU A 302 15.39 -8.65 8.04
C LEU A 302 16.56 -8.45 7.07
N LEU A 303 17.53 -9.36 7.09
CA LEU A 303 18.77 -9.31 6.31
C LEU A 303 18.74 -10.27 5.11
N GLU A 304 17.59 -10.88 4.83
CA GLU A 304 17.45 -11.85 3.75
C GLU A 304 17.67 -11.19 2.38
N ASP A 305 18.50 -11.84 1.55
CA ASP A 305 18.77 -11.37 0.21
C ASP A 305 17.56 -11.60 -0.70
N ALA A 306 17.16 -10.55 -1.42
CA ALA A 306 16.08 -10.61 -2.41
C ALA A 306 16.42 -11.54 -3.58
N SER A 307 17.70 -11.83 -3.82
CA SER A 307 18.15 -12.76 -4.86
C SER A 307 17.67 -14.20 -4.63
N LEU A 308 17.30 -14.57 -3.40
CA LEU A 308 16.79 -15.91 -3.09
C LEU A 308 15.41 -16.20 -3.71
N GLY A 309 14.63 -15.16 -4.01
CA GLY A 309 13.34 -15.30 -4.68
C GLY A 309 12.40 -16.28 -3.97
N VAL A 310 11.94 -17.31 -4.69
CA VAL A 310 11.01 -18.32 -4.14
C VAL A 310 11.65 -19.23 -3.08
N ASN A 311 12.97 -19.22 -2.96
CA ASN A 311 13.71 -20.00 -1.97
C ASN A 311 13.92 -19.22 -0.66
N SER A 312 13.25 -18.07 -0.50
CA SER A 312 13.30 -17.30 0.73
C SER A 312 12.73 -18.10 1.91
N PHE A 313 13.25 -17.85 3.10
CA PHE A 313 12.85 -18.54 4.32
C PHE A 313 11.34 -18.52 4.50
N TYR A 314 10.71 -17.36 4.30
CA TYR A 314 9.28 -17.23 4.45
C TYR A 314 8.48 -18.04 3.42
N GLN A 315 8.96 -18.19 2.18
CA GLN A 315 8.27 -19.05 1.19
C GLN A 315 8.28 -20.51 1.64
N VAL A 316 9.40 -20.97 2.19
CA VAL A 316 9.54 -22.33 2.70
C VAL A 316 8.64 -22.54 3.92
N SER A 317 8.71 -21.67 4.92
CA SER A 317 7.89 -21.76 6.15
C SER A 317 6.39 -21.67 5.86
N SER A 318 6.00 -20.88 4.86
CA SER A 318 4.59 -20.75 4.50
C SER A 318 4.05 -21.94 3.73
N ASN A 319 4.88 -22.86 3.24
CA ASN A 319 4.50 -23.87 2.26
C ASN A 319 3.95 -23.24 0.97
N SER A 320 4.67 -22.24 0.46
CA SER A 320 4.33 -21.53 -0.76
C SER A 320 4.15 -22.49 -1.95
N LYS A 321 3.08 -22.26 -2.72
CA LYS A 321 2.80 -23.02 -3.96
C LYS A 321 3.51 -22.43 -5.17
N TYR A 322 4.16 -21.27 -5.02
CA TYR A 322 4.87 -20.62 -6.11
C TYR A 322 6.18 -21.36 -6.38
N VAL A 323 6.40 -21.71 -7.64
CA VAL A 323 7.62 -22.38 -8.11
C VAL A 323 8.53 -21.33 -8.77
N ALA A 324 9.84 -21.51 -8.67
CA ALA A 324 10.80 -20.70 -9.41
C ALA A 324 10.50 -20.88 -10.91
N ASP A 325 10.20 -19.79 -11.59
CA ASP A 325 10.09 -19.75 -13.04
C ASP A 325 11.04 -18.66 -13.56
N GLU A 326 11.73 -18.94 -14.65
CA GLU A 326 12.59 -17.95 -15.30
C GLU A 326 11.75 -16.76 -15.81
N ASP A 327 10.49 -17.03 -16.16
CA ASP A 327 9.57 -16.02 -16.71
C ASP A 327 8.74 -15.30 -15.64
N PHE A 328 8.65 -15.83 -14.40
CA PHE A 328 7.77 -15.29 -13.37
C PHE A 328 8.36 -15.33 -11.96
N VAL A 329 8.20 -14.20 -11.25
CA VAL A 329 8.60 -14.09 -9.84
C VAL A 329 7.37 -13.75 -9.00
N PHE A 330 6.66 -14.78 -8.56
CA PHE A 330 5.59 -14.66 -7.59
C PHE A 330 6.08 -15.09 -6.21
N LEU A 331 5.69 -14.33 -5.19
CA LEU A 331 6.11 -14.55 -3.81
C LEU A 331 4.89 -14.41 -2.90
N THR A 332 4.76 -15.32 -1.94
CA THR A 332 3.88 -15.14 -0.79
C THR A 332 4.48 -14.05 0.10
N LEU A 333 3.70 -13.04 0.45
CA LEU A 333 4.23 -11.86 1.13
C LEU A 333 3.97 -11.95 2.64
N PRO A 334 5.01 -11.97 3.50
CA PRO A 334 4.80 -11.93 4.94
C PRO A 334 4.22 -10.60 5.42
N GLY A 335 4.52 -9.51 4.70
CA GLY A 335 4.29 -8.18 5.21
C GLY A 335 5.07 -7.92 6.51
N TYR A 336 4.93 -6.71 7.04
CA TYR A 336 5.62 -6.34 8.26
C TYR A 336 5.21 -7.21 9.46
N TYR A 337 3.91 -7.50 9.58
CA TYR A 337 3.37 -8.23 10.73
C TYR A 337 3.80 -9.71 10.75
N GLY A 338 3.94 -10.36 9.59
CA GLY A 338 4.52 -11.70 9.50
C GLY A 338 6.00 -11.70 9.88
N ILE A 339 6.79 -10.75 9.37
CA ILE A 339 8.22 -10.67 9.69
C ILE A 339 8.43 -10.49 11.20
N VAL A 340 7.75 -9.54 11.85
CA VAL A 340 7.89 -9.35 13.30
C VAL A 340 7.30 -10.51 14.10
N GLY A 341 6.27 -11.18 13.57
CA GLY A 341 5.66 -12.37 14.15
C GLY A 341 6.65 -13.54 14.25
N MET A 342 7.51 -13.69 13.25
CA MET A 342 8.58 -14.72 13.22
C MET A 342 9.62 -14.58 14.34
N SER A 343 9.61 -13.47 15.10
CA SER A 343 10.45 -13.33 16.29
C SER A 343 10.07 -14.27 17.44
N GLY A 344 8.84 -14.81 17.43
CA GLY A 344 8.31 -15.66 18.49
C GLY A 344 8.03 -14.95 19.82
N THR A 345 8.31 -13.64 19.93
CA THR A 345 8.21 -12.90 21.20
C THR A 345 7.26 -11.71 21.11
N TYR A 346 6.33 -11.62 22.06
CA TYR A 346 5.33 -10.54 22.11
C TYR A 346 5.97 -9.14 22.24
N TYR A 347 7.08 -9.03 22.99
CA TYR A 347 7.78 -7.76 23.19
C TYR A 347 8.37 -7.22 21.89
N ILE A 348 8.98 -8.07 21.05
CA ILE A 348 9.54 -7.61 19.77
C ILE A 348 8.42 -7.19 18.84
N ILE A 349 7.31 -7.93 18.77
CA ILE A 349 6.13 -7.54 17.98
C ILE A 349 5.64 -6.14 18.41
N PHE A 350 5.42 -5.95 19.70
CA PHE A 350 4.95 -4.69 20.27
C PHE A 350 5.91 -3.51 19.99
N LEU A 351 7.20 -3.66 20.34
CA LEU A 351 8.20 -2.61 20.16
C LEU A 351 8.46 -2.28 18.69
N SER A 352 8.49 -3.29 17.82
CA SER A 352 8.68 -3.10 16.39
C SER A 352 7.52 -2.32 15.78
N VAL A 353 6.27 -2.58 16.19
CA VAL A 353 5.11 -1.84 15.67
C VAL A 353 5.10 -0.39 16.16
N ILE A 354 5.59 -0.11 17.38
CA ILE A 354 5.82 1.26 17.85
C ILE A 354 6.86 1.95 16.97
N LEU A 355 8.00 1.30 16.73
CA LEU A 355 9.08 1.85 15.90
C LEU A 355 8.60 2.17 14.48
N LEU A 356 7.85 1.26 13.87
CA LEU A 356 7.22 1.47 12.56
C LEU A 356 6.32 2.72 12.57
N SER A 357 5.47 2.83 13.59
CA SER A 357 4.57 3.98 13.76
C SER A 357 5.36 5.29 13.83
N LEU A 358 6.43 5.33 14.64
CA LEU A 358 7.30 6.49 14.78
C LEU A 358 8.00 6.86 13.48
N ILE A 359 8.52 5.89 12.71
CA ILE A 359 9.13 6.14 11.40
C ILE A 359 8.12 6.84 10.47
N GLY A 360 6.90 6.32 10.40
CA GLY A 360 5.85 6.92 9.59
C GLY A 360 5.48 8.34 10.03
N PHE A 361 5.39 8.60 11.35
CA PHE A 361 5.14 9.96 11.86
C PHE A 361 6.29 10.92 11.57
N VAL A 362 7.55 10.48 11.62
CA VAL A 362 8.71 11.30 11.25
C VAL A 362 8.62 11.72 9.78
N ILE A 363 8.30 10.79 8.88
CA ILE A 363 8.16 11.10 7.44
C ILE A 363 6.97 12.04 7.22
N GLU A 364 5.84 11.78 7.86
CA GLU A 364 4.64 12.64 7.80
C GLU A 364 4.91 14.05 8.33
N ARG A 365 5.72 14.17 9.39
CA ARG A 365 6.19 15.44 9.95
C ARG A 365 7.04 16.21 8.93
N ILE A 366 7.99 15.54 8.29
CA ILE A 366 8.84 16.12 7.25
C ILE A 366 7.96 16.64 6.11
N LEU A 367 7.05 15.83 5.59
CA LEU A 367 6.10 16.23 4.54
C LEU A 367 5.25 17.43 4.94
N SER A 368 4.71 17.41 6.17
CA SER A 368 3.88 18.50 6.69
C SER A 368 4.67 19.81 6.84
N ASN A 369 5.94 19.74 7.23
CA ASN A 369 6.81 20.91 7.34
C ASN A 369 7.26 21.47 5.98
N LEU A 370 7.56 20.59 5.03
CA LEU A 370 8.08 21.00 3.73
C LEU A 370 6.99 21.54 2.82
N PHE A 371 5.81 20.91 2.82
CA PHE A 371 4.77 21.19 1.83
C PHE A 371 3.48 21.77 2.40
N CYS A 372 3.21 21.58 3.70
CA CYS A 372 1.93 21.90 4.34
C CYS A 372 0.71 21.41 3.53
N ASN A 373 0.83 20.23 2.92
CA ASN A 373 -0.10 19.73 1.93
C ASN A 373 -0.65 18.35 2.35
N PRO A 374 -1.92 18.27 2.79
CA PRO A 374 -2.47 17.03 3.31
C PRO A 374 -2.77 15.98 2.25
N ILE A 375 -2.99 16.36 0.98
CA ILE A 375 -3.19 15.40 -0.12
C ILE A 375 -1.87 14.71 -0.45
N LEU A 376 -0.77 15.48 -0.54
CA LEU A 376 0.57 14.91 -0.74
C LEU A 376 0.98 14.03 0.44
N SER A 377 0.77 14.51 1.67
CA SER A 377 1.03 13.74 2.90
C SER A 377 0.25 12.43 2.91
N SER A 378 -1.05 12.48 2.60
CA SER A 378 -1.91 11.31 2.44
C SER A 378 -1.38 10.31 1.41
N PHE A 379 -1.00 10.77 0.21
CA PHE A 379 -0.49 9.90 -0.84
C PHE A 379 0.81 9.19 -0.44
N VAL A 380 1.77 9.92 0.12
CA VAL A 380 3.05 9.33 0.55
C VAL A 380 2.82 8.37 1.70
N SER A 381 2.05 8.77 2.72
CA SER A 381 1.72 7.92 3.87
C SER A 381 0.99 6.63 3.46
N PHE A 382 0.08 6.68 2.47
CA PHE A 382 -0.60 5.49 1.94
C PHE A 382 0.38 4.51 1.31
N ASN A 383 1.31 5.01 0.49
CA ASN A 383 2.28 4.18 -0.20
C ASN A 383 3.32 3.57 0.75
N ILE A 384 3.74 4.31 1.78
CA ILE A 384 4.61 3.76 2.84
C ILE A 384 3.87 2.66 3.59
N ALA A 385 2.63 2.93 4.02
CA ALA A 385 1.83 1.94 4.73
C ALA A 385 1.59 0.66 3.89
N ASN A 386 1.35 0.83 2.58
CA ASN A 386 1.22 -0.28 1.65
C ASN A 386 2.55 -1.04 1.49
N ALA A 387 3.68 -0.34 1.41
CA ALA A 387 5.00 -0.98 1.32
C ALA A 387 5.29 -1.84 2.56
N PHE A 388 4.93 -1.38 3.76
CA PHE A 388 5.04 -2.18 4.98
C PHE A 388 4.02 -3.33 5.05
N SER A 389 2.84 -3.16 4.47
CA SER A 389 1.85 -4.24 4.44
C SER A 389 2.22 -5.33 3.42
N GLN A 390 2.96 -4.97 2.36
CA GLN A 390 3.35 -5.85 1.25
C GLN A 390 4.86 -6.17 1.22
N VAL A 391 5.55 -6.14 2.37
CA VAL A 391 6.98 -6.50 2.43
C VAL A 391 7.17 -7.96 2.02
N SER A 392 8.01 -8.20 1.02
CA SER A 392 8.66 -9.49 0.76
C SER A 392 10.00 -9.57 1.48
N PHE A 393 10.88 -8.63 1.16
CA PHE A 393 12.23 -8.51 1.72
C PHE A 393 12.37 -7.16 2.42
N ALA A 394 12.72 -7.16 3.71
CA ALA A 394 12.78 -5.94 4.51
C ALA A 394 13.80 -4.92 3.96
N TYR A 395 14.94 -5.41 3.46
CA TYR A 395 15.94 -4.58 2.80
C TYR A 395 15.35 -3.73 1.66
N LEU A 396 14.52 -4.31 0.79
CA LEU A 396 13.90 -3.58 -0.32
C LEU A 396 12.93 -2.50 0.17
N THR A 397 12.28 -2.70 1.31
CA THR A 397 11.45 -1.68 1.94
C THR A 397 12.28 -0.51 2.44
N PHE A 398 13.46 -0.75 3.02
CA PHE A 398 14.38 0.33 3.39
C PHE A 398 14.89 1.10 2.16
N VAL A 399 15.25 0.38 1.09
CA VAL A 399 15.63 1.01 -0.19
C VAL A 399 14.48 1.87 -0.73
N PHE A 400 13.24 1.38 -0.69
CA PHE A 400 12.06 2.14 -1.09
C PHE A 400 11.86 3.41 -0.25
N LEU A 401 12.03 3.33 1.08
CA LEU A 401 11.98 4.50 1.96
C LEU A 401 13.06 5.53 1.62
N ALA A 402 14.29 5.08 1.34
CA ALA A 402 15.38 5.96 0.91
C ALA A 402 15.01 6.70 -0.37
N TYR A 403 14.46 6.00 -1.37
CA TYR A 403 13.97 6.65 -2.59
C TYR A 403 12.84 7.65 -2.34
N ILE A 404 11.92 7.36 -1.41
CA ILE A 404 10.88 8.32 -0.99
C ILE A 404 11.51 9.58 -0.42
N CYS A 405 12.48 9.45 0.49
CA CYS A 405 13.18 10.61 1.06
C CYS A 405 13.87 11.45 -0.01
N ILE A 406 14.57 10.81 -0.96
CA ILE A 406 15.22 11.48 -2.09
C ILE A 406 14.17 12.20 -2.95
N SER A 407 13.06 11.53 -3.27
CA SER A 407 12.00 12.12 -4.11
C SER A 407 11.29 13.28 -3.45
N ILE A 408 11.06 13.21 -2.14
CA ILE A 408 10.56 14.33 -1.33
C ILE A 408 11.52 15.52 -1.41
N PHE A 409 12.82 15.27 -1.25
CA PHE A 409 13.83 16.32 -1.33
C PHE A 409 13.88 16.96 -2.73
N LEU A 410 13.94 16.15 -3.79
CA LEU A 410 13.95 16.64 -5.17
C LEU A 410 12.68 17.42 -5.52
N LEU A 411 11.51 16.92 -5.09
CA LEU A 411 10.24 17.61 -5.26
C LEU A 411 10.24 18.96 -4.54
N TYR A 412 10.75 19.02 -3.30
CA TYR A 412 10.87 20.27 -2.57
C TYR A 412 11.75 21.28 -3.32
N VAL A 413 12.94 20.87 -3.76
CA VAL A 413 13.85 21.73 -4.55
C VAL A 413 13.17 22.20 -5.84
N PHE A 414 12.51 21.30 -6.57
CA PHE A 414 11.79 21.64 -7.80
C PHE A 414 10.71 22.69 -7.56
N LEU A 415 9.89 22.52 -6.52
CA LEU A 415 8.84 23.47 -6.19
C LEU A 415 9.42 24.82 -5.73
N MET A 416 10.52 24.84 -4.99
CA MET A 416 11.20 26.09 -4.64
C MET A 416 11.69 26.86 -5.87
N ILE A 417 12.20 26.16 -6.90
CA ILE A 417 12.60 26.78 -8.16
C ILE A 417 11.37 27.33 -8.87
N LEU A 418 10.30 26.54 -8.97
CA LEU A 418 9.05 26.94 -9.61
C LEU A 418 8.43 28.17 -8.94
N ARG A 419 8.62 28.36 -7.64
CA ARG A 419 8.15 29.53 -6.89
C ARG A 419 8.86 30.83 -7.29
N ARG A 420 10.10 30.75 -7.78
CA ARG A 420 10.89 31.93 -8.16
C ARG A 420 10.60 32.42 -9.58
N ILE A 421 9.98 31.57 -10.40
CA ILE A 421 9.56 31.86 -11.78
C ILE A 421 8.11 32.35 -11.74
#